data_AF-A0A3P6S717-F1
#
_entry.id   AF-A0A3P6S717-F1
#
_cell.length_a   1.000
_cell.length_b   1.000
_cell.length_c   1.000
_cell.angle_alpha   90.00
_cell.angle_beta   90.00
_cell.angle_gamma   90.00
#
_symmetry.space_group_name_H-M   'P 1'
#
loop_
_entity.id
_entity.type
_entity.pdbx_description
1 polymer ?
#
loop_
_entity_poly.entity_id
_entity_poly.type
_entity_poly.pdbx_seq_one_letter_code
_entity_poly.pdbx_strand_id
1 'polypeptide(L)'
;MHYGASSAANKGTYSMVPHDTDYTQTLGSPFISFYEKLMMNIHYRCLEKCGKNANAAKCAMGGFPNPRDCRICVCPSGYGGKLCDKRVLVSMFTRSNLTILAAIGAPRGKKVEVKVMSFTGGIASDGCPYGGVEIKAHKDQRLTGYRFCAPENAGKTLISHSNVLPVITYNRVNKTITTLEYHS
;
A
#
# COMPACT_ATOMS: atom_id res chain seq x y z
N MET A 1 -9.39 -7.61 -3.43
CA MET A 1 -9.72 -8.68 -4.41
C MET A 1 -9.30 -10.00 -3.79
N HIS A 2 -10.25 -10.90 -3.54
CA HIS A 2 -9.97 -12.15 -2.82
C HIS A 2 -9.20 -13.18 -3.66
N TYR A 3 -9.29 -13.10 -4.99
CA TYR A 3 -8.62 -14.04 -5.90
C TYR A 3 -7.40 -13.42 -6.57
N GLY A 4 -6.36 -14.23 -6.73
CA GLY A 4 -5.15 -13.91 -7.48
C GLY A 4 -5.34 -13.97 -8.99
N ALA A 5 -4.44 -13.34 -9.76
CA ALA A 5 -4.51 -13.28 -11.22
C ALA A 5 -4.50 -14.66 -11.90
N SER A 6 -3.87 -15.66 -11.27
CA SER A 6 -3.76 -17.03 -11.78
C SER A 6 -4.81 -18.00 -11.22
N SER A 7 -5.78 -17.50 -10.44
CA SER A 7 -6.80 -18.35 -9.79
C SER A 7 -7.63 -19.11 -10.83
N ALA A 8 -7.72 -20.44 -10.68
CA ALA A 8 -8.42 -21.32 -11.63
C ALA A 8 -7.91 -21.21 -13.08
N ALA A 9 -6.66 -20.78 -13.29
CA ALA A 9 -6.02 -20.74 -14.61
C ALA A 9 -5.16 -21.98 -14.85
N ASN A 10 -4.86 -22.26 -16.12
CA ASN A 10 -3.85 -23.25 -16.48
C ASN A 10 -2.46 -22.78 -16.01
N LYS A 11 -1.56 -23.72 -15.76
CA LYS A 11 -0.21 -23.41 -15.27
C LYS A 11 0.48 -22.39 -16.17
N GLY A 12 0.91 -21.26 -15.59
CA GLY A 12 1.61 -20.19 -16.31
C GLY A 12 0.70 -19.19 -17.02
N THR A 13 -0.62 -19.27 -16.85
CA THR A 13 -1.59 -18.33 -17.45
C THR A 13 -2.33 -17.51 -16.39
N TYR A 14 -2.90 -16.38 -16.81
CA TYR A 14 -3.77 -15.55 -15.96
C TYR A 14 -5.23 -15.72 -16.40
N SER A 15 -6.13 -15.94 -15.45
CA SER A 15 -7.58 -15.94 -15.66
C SER A 15 -8.18 -14.55 -15.47
N MET A 16 -7.51 -13.69 -14.70
CA MET A 16 -7.90 -12.31 -14.46
C MET A 16 -6.69 -11.40 -14.61
N VAL A 17 -6.81 -10.43 -15.51
CA VAL A 17 -5.78 -9.40 -15.72
C VAL A 17 -6.36 -8.05 -15.31
N PRO A 18 -5.75 -7.34 -14.35
CA PRO A 18 -6.22 -6.02 -13.97
C PRO A 18 -6.00 -5.04 -15.11
N HIS A 19 -6.88 -4.03 -15.23
CA HIS A 19 -6.74 -2.97 -16.24
C HIS A 19 -5.36 -2.30 -16.16
N ASP A 20 -4.88 -2.04 -14.94
CA ASP A 20 -3.51 -1.66 -14.70
C ASP A 20 -2.71 -2.90 -14.31
N THR A 21 -1.85 -3.36 -15.23
CA THR A 21 -1.13 -4.62 -15.14
C THR A 21 -0.13 -4.67 -13.99
N ASP A 22 0.30 -3.54 -13.44
CA ASP A 22 1.22 -3.53 -12.29
C ASP A 22 0.53 -4.00 -11.00
N TYR A 23 -0.80 -4.12 -11.00
CA TYR A 23 -1.56 -4.77 -9.92
C TYR A 23 -1.61 -6.30 -10.00
N THR A 24 -1.06 -6.93 -11.04
CA THR A 24 -1.21 -8.38 -11.27
C THR A 24 -0.81 -9.19 -10.02
N GLN A 25 0.32 -8.87 -9.39
CA GLN A 25 0.77 -9.53 -8.16
C GLN A 25 0.11 -9.02 -6.88
N THR A 26 -0.60 -7.90 -6.92
CA THR A 26 -1.39 -7.39 -5.79
C THR A 26 -2.73 -8.12 -5.66
N LEU A 27 -3.26 -8.70 -6.75
CA LEU A 27 -4.49 -9.49 -6.71
C LEU A 27 -4.33 -10.74 -5.82
N GLY A 28 -5.38 -11.10 -5.08
CA GLY A 28 -5.37 -12.26 -4.18
C GLY A 28 -4.73 -12.01 -2.82
N SER A 29 -4.38 -10.75 -2.54
CA SER A 29 -3.60 -10.44 -1.36
C SER A 29 -4.42 -10.48 -0.05
N PRO A 30 -3.85 -11.01 1.05
CA PRO A 30 -4.55 -11.13 2.33
C PRO A 30 -4.57 -9.83 3.15
N PHE A 31 -3.95 -8.75 2.65
CA PHE A 31 -3.90 -7.47 3.38
C PHE A 31 -5.18 -6.67 3.16
N ILE A 32 -5.86 -6.33 4.26
CA ILE A 32 -7.02 -5.43 4.24
C ILE A 32 -6.57 -4.06 3.74
N SER A 33 -7.09 -3.67 2.58
CA SER A 33 -6.91 -2.36 1.96
C SER A 33 -7.62 -1.25 2.73
N PHE A 34 -7.17 -0.01 2.54
CA PHE A 34 -7.86 1.14 3.12
C PHE A 34 -9.27 1.30 2.54
N TYR A 35 -9.46 0.97 1.26
CA TYR A 35 -10.76 1.00 0.61
C TYR A 35 -11.75 0.00 1.20
N GLU A 36 -11.33 -1.20 1.59
CA GLU A 36 -12.22 -2.15 2.29
C GLU A 36 -12.70 -1.56 3.63
N LYS A 37 -11.78 -0.95 4.40
CA LYS A 37 -12.16 -0.25 5.65
C LYS A 37 -13.12 0.90 5.37
N LEU A 38 -12.83 1.72 4.36
CA LEU A 38 -13.67 2.86 3.99
C LEU A 38 -15.07 2.40 3.55
N MET A 39 -15.16 1.45 2.62
CA MET A 39 -16.42 0.93 2.10
C MET A 39 -17.27 0.30 3.21
N MET A 40 -16.66 -0.42 4.14
CA MET A 40 -17.37 -0.97 5.30
C MET A 40 -17.93 0.13 6.21
N ASN A 41 -17.13 1.18 6.46
CA ASN A 41 -17.58 2.33 7.26
C ASN A 41 -18.66 3.15 6.55
N ILE A 42 -18.64 3.23 5.23
CA ILE A 42 -19.70 3.86 4.43
C ILE A 42 -20.98 3.01 4.51
N HIS A 43 -20.88 1.71 4.27
CA HIS A 43 -22.03 0.79 4.26
C HIS A 43 -22.82 0.83 5.57
N TYR A 44 -22.12 0.80 6.71
CA TYR A 44 -22.73 0.88 8.04
C TYR A 44 -22.90 2.31 8.57
N ARG A 45 -22.77 3.34 7.72
CA ARG A 45 -22.95 4.77 8.08
C ARG A 45 -22.10 5.23 9.27
N CYS A 46 -20.94 4.61 9.47
CA CYS A 46 -20.02 4.96 10.55
C CYS A 46 -19.42 6.36 10.36
N LEU A 47 -19.27 6.83 9.11
CA LEU A 47 -18.73 8.16 8.82
C LEU A 47 -19.65 9.30 9.30
N GLU A 48 -20.97 9.06 9.34
CA GLU A 48 -21.96 10.03 9.80
C GLU A 48 -21.89 10.29 11.31
N LYS A 49 -21.35 9.34 12.08
CA LYS A 49 -21.22 9.47 13.54
C LYS A 49 -20.42 10.71 13.95
N CYS A 50 -19.47 11.11 13.11
CA CYS A 50 -18.67 12.30 13.33
C CYS A 50 -19.21 13.54 12.60
N GLY A 51 -20.23 13.42 11.76
CA GLY A 51 -20.74 14.51 10.91
C GLY A 51 -21.33 15.68 11.69
N LYS A 52 -21.90 15.43 12.88
CA LYS A 52 -22.45 16.47 13.77
C LYS A 52 -21.44 17.02 14.78
N ASN A 53 -20.22 16.46 14.83
CA ASN A 53 -19.22 16.87 15.80
C ASN A 53 -18.38 18.02 15.23
N ALA A 54 -18.55 19.23 15.77
CA ALA A 54 -17.79 20.41 15.35
C ALA A 54 -16.27 20.27 15.52
N ASN A 55 -15.83 19.39 16.43
CA ASN A 55 -14.43 19.10 16.70
C ASN A 55 -13.90 17.88 15.93
N ALA A 56 -14.67 17.36 14.95
CA ALA A 56 -14.22 16.26 14.12
C ALA A 56 -12.97 16.65 13.33
N ALA A 57 -12.02 15.71 13.28
CA ALA A 57 -10.76 15.89 12.58
C ALA A 57 -10.96 16.05 11.07
N LYS A 58 -10.28 17.03 10.48
CA LYS A 58 -10.16 17.18 9.02
C LYS A 58 -8.97 16.34 8.55
N CYS A 59 -9.27 15.18 7.99
CA CYS A 59 -8.25 14.21 7.60
C CYS A 59 -7.61 14.55 6.25
N ALA A 60 -6.28 14.49 6.19
CA ALA A 60 -5.49 14.62 4.97
C ALA A 60 -5.40 13.29 4.22
N MET A 61 -4.88 13.34 2.99
CA MET A 61 -4.54 12.17 2.16
C MET A 61 -5.70 11.19 1.90
N GLY A 62 -6.95 11.65 2.05
CA GLY A 62 -8.14 10.80 1.89
C GLY A 62 -8.45 9.92 3.10
N GLY A 63 -7.86 10.20 4.27
CA GLY A 63 -8.28 9.61 5.55
C GLY A 63 -9.72 9.97 5.91
N PHE A 64 -10.29 9.27 6.90
CA PHE A 64 -11.63 9.57 7.44
C PHE A 64 -11.63 9.64 8.97
N PRO A 65 -12.52 10.44 9.60
CA PRO A 65 -12.59 10.52 11.06
C PRO A 65 -12.90 9.15 11.67
N ASN A 66 -12.20 8.80 12.73
CA ASN A 66 -12.41 7.54 13.42
C ASN A 66 -13.78 7.56 14.12
N PRO A 67 -14.71 6.64 13.79
CA PRO A 67 -16.05 6.64 14.37
C PRO A 67 -16.10 6.40 15.88
N ARG A 68 -15.00 5.94 16.50
CA ARG A 68 -14.87 5.76 17.95
C ARG A 68 -14.27 6.98 18.65
N ASP A 69 -13.50 7.79 17.93
CA ASP A 69 -12.95 9.06 18.41
C ASP A 69 -12.83 10.02 17.23
N CYS A 70 -13.82 10.89 17.08
CA CYS A 70 -13.91 11.80 15.94
C CYS A 70 -12.74 12.80 15.86
N ARG A 71 -11.93 12.94 16.91
CA ARG A 71 -10.76 13.83 16.92
C ARG A 71 -9.55 13.22 16.23
N ILE A 72 -9.53 11.93 15.91
CA ILE A 72 -8.42 11.27 15.23
C ILE A 72 -8.87 10.64 13.92
N CYS A 73 -7.99 10.63 12.93
CA CYS A 73 -8.25 10.04 11.63
C CYS A 73 -7.79 8.58 11.54
N VAL A 74 -8.52 7.78 10.75
CA VAL A 74 -8.03 6.53 10.19
C VAL A 74 -7.29 6.86 8.89
N CYS A 75 -6.01 6.50 8.81
CA CYS A 75 -5.13 6.90 7.72
C CYS A 75 -4.92 5.79 6.68
N PRO A 76 -4.75 6.15 5.40
CA PRO A 76 -4.21 5.23 4.40
C PRO A 76 -2.81 4.75 4.78
N SER A 77 -2.46 3.54 4.37
CA SER A 77 -1.12 2.98 4.57
C SER A 77 -0.04 3.94 4.04
N GLY A 78 1.02 4.17 4.82
CA GLY A 78 2.05 5.15 4.48
C GLY A 78 1.94 6.49 5.20
N TYR A 79 0.76 6.79 5.77
CA TYR A 79 0.46 8.05 6.43
C TYR A 79 0.00 7.83 7.87
N GLY A 80 0.15 8.85 8.71
CA GLY A 80 -0.20 8.78 10.11
C GLY A 80 -0.25 10.14 10.78
N GLY A 81 -0.18 10.13 12.11
CA GLY A 81 -0.53 11.30 12.92
C GLY A 81 -2.04 11.45 13.07
N LYS A 82 -2.45 12.44 13.89
CA LYS A 82 -3.86 12.67 14.23
C LYS A 82 -4.72 12.96 12.99
N LEU A 83 -4.14 13.62 11.98
CA LEU A 83 -4.84 14.10 10.79
C LEU A 83 -4.37 13.42 9.49
N CYS A 84 -3.54 12.37 9.55
CA CYS A 84 -2.94 11.73 8.36
C CYS A 84 -2.03 12.66 7.52
N ASP A 85 -1.55 13.74 8.13
CA ASP A 85 -0.67 14.74 7.56
C ASP A 85 0.81 14.42 7.75
N LYS A 86 1.12 13.42 8.58
CA LYS A 86 2.49 12.95 8.83
C LYS A 86 2.81 11.76 7.96
N ARG A 87 4.05 11.77 7.44
CA ARG A 87 4.67 10.59 6.84
C ARG A 87 5.18 9.73 7.99
N VAL A 88 4.90 8.45 7.92
CA VAL A 88 5.32 7.52 8.97
C VAL A 88 6.62 6.86 8.49
N LEU A 89 7.73 7.12 9.18
CA LEU A 89 8.96 6.35 9.04
C LEU A 89 9.02 5.42 10.25
N VAL A 90 8.40 4.25 10.15
CA VAL A 90 8.29 3.32 11.29
C VAL A 90 8.68 1.93 10.84
N SER A 91 9.52 1.29 11.65
CA SER A 91 9.64 -0.16 11.70
C SER A 91 8.64 -0.69 12.72
N MET A 92 7.54 -1.28 12.25
CA MET A 92 6.63 -2.03 13.12
C MET A 92 7.14 -3.47 13.19
N PHE A 93 7.74 -3.82 14.33
CA PHE A 93 8.11 -5.19 14.67
C PHE A 93 6.99 -5.82 15.49
N THR A 94 6.37 -6.87 14.94
CA THR A 94 5.63 -7.85 15.75
C THR A 94 6.49 -9.11 15.87
N ARG A 95 6.28 -9.94 16.90
CA ARG A 95 7.13 -11.12 17.23
C ARG A 95 7.38 -12.08 16.04
N SER A 96 6.58 -12.02 14.99
CA SER A 96 6.65 -12.90 13.81
C SER A 96 6.46 -12.21 12.45
N ASN A 97 6.21 -10.89 12.41
CA ASN A 97 6.11 -10.14 11.14
C ASN A 97 6.88 -8.81 11.24
N LEU A 98 7.69 -8.54 10.21
CA LEU A 98 8.37 -7.27 10.03
C LEU A 98 7.63 -6.44 8.99
N THR A 99 7.26 -5.20 9.32
CA THR A 99 6.81 -4.21 8.34
C THR A 99 7.62 -2.94 8.53
N ILE A 100 8.30 -2.52 7.46
CA ILE A 100 9.07 -1.28 7.43
C ILE A 100 8.39 -0.34 6.45
N LEU A 101 8.10 0.85 6.93
CA LEU A 101 7.56 1.92 6.11
C LEU A 101 8.63 3.01 5.91
N ALA A 102 8.94 3.28 4.65
CA ALA A 102 9.81 4.34 4.19
C ALA A 102 9.01 5.36 3.34
N ALA A 103 9.47 6.61 3.33
CA ALA A 103 8.90 7.66 2.49
C ALA A 103 10.03 8.37 1.75
N ILE A 104 10.09 8.17 0.43
CA ILE A 104 11.07 8.84 -0.44
C ILE A 104 10.51 10.23 -0.79
N GLY A 105 11.33 11.27 -0.62
CA GLY A 105 10.94 12.66 -0.86
C GLY A 105 11.64 13.26 -2.08
N ALA A 106 10.92 14.11 -2.80
CA ALA A 106 11.42 14.98 -3.85
C ALA A 106 11.11 16.46 -3.52
N PRO A 107 11.79 17.43 -4.15
CA PRO A 107 11.45 18.84 -4.06
C PRO A 107 9.99 19.10 -4.42
N ARG A 108 9.41 20.17 -3.87
CA ARG A 108 8.00 20.50 -4.13
C ARG A 108 7.76 20.69 -5.63
N GLY A 109 6.72 20.04 -6.16
CA GLY A 109 6.40 20.07 -7.60
C GLY A 109 7.16 19.06 -8.45
N LYS A 110 8.16 18.36 -7.89
CA LYS A 110 8.82 17.22 -8.53
C LYS A 110 8.13 15.90 -8.18
N LYS A 111 8.48 14.86 -8.93
CA LYS A 111 8.00 13.49 -8.77
C LYS A 111 9.21 12.59 -8.52
N VAL A 112 8.98 11.51 -7.80
CA VAL A 112 9.97 10.47 -7.54
C VAL A 112 9.79 9.38 -8.58
N GLU A 113 10.86 9.07 -9.30
CA GLU A 113 10.95 7.84 -10.07
C GLU A 113 11.61 6.77 -9.21
N VAL A 114 11.03 5.57 -9.17
CA VAL A 114 11.60 4.42 -8.48
C VAL A 114 11.64 3.23 -9.43
N LYS A 115 12.74 2.47 -9.35
CA LYS A 115 12.95 1.25 -10.12
C LYS A 115 13.21 0.08 -9.18
N VAL A 116 12.50 -1.02 -9.41
CA VAL A 116 12.74 -2.29 -8.72
C VAL A 116 13.96 -2.93 -9.36
N MET A 117 15.06 -3.05 -8.62
CA MET A 117 16.30 -3.63 -9.15
C MET A 117 16.35 -5.14 -8.91
N SER A 118 15.95 -5.59 -7.73
CA SER A 118 15.88 -7.01 -7.41
C SER A 118 14.97 -7.30 -6.23
N PHE A 119 14.55 -8.57 -6.15
CA PHE A 119 13.82 -9.13 -5.03
C PHE A 119 14.24 -10.59 -4.79
N THR A 120 14.24 -11.04 -3.54
CA THR A 120 14.53 -12.45 -3.17
C THR A 120 13.57 -13.43 -3.85
N GLY A 121 14.10 -14.42 -4.56
CA GLY A 121 13.31 -15.46 -5.23
C GLY A 121 12.75 -16.53 -4.28
N GLY A 122 11.86 -17.37 -4.83
CA GLY A 122 11.36 -18.58 -4.16
C GLY A 122 10.18 -18.37 -3.20
N ILE A 123 9.66 -17.15 -3.08
CA ILE A 123 8.49 -16.84 -2.24
C ILE A 123 7.33 -16.18 -3.00
N ALA A 124 7.50 -15.99 -4.31
CA ALA A 124 6.54 -15.35 -5.17
C ALA A 124 5.25 -16.17 -5.25
N SER A 125 4.12 -15.52 -4.98
CA SER A 125 2.78 -16.07 -5.12
C SER A 125 1.80 -14.91 -5.28
N ASP A 126 0.63 -15.20 -5.86
CA ASP A 126 -0.41 -14.19 -6.04
C ASP A 126 -0.73 -13.50 -4.71
N GLY A 127 -0.75 -12.17 -4.74
CA GLY A 127 -1.05 -11.34 -3.59
C GLY A 127 0.15 -11.07 -2.68
N CYS A 128 1.33 -11.63 -2.98
CA CYS A 128 2.55 -11.51 -2.19
C CYS A 128 2.33 -11.70 -0.67
N PRO A 129 1.72 -12.82 -0.21
CA PRO A 129 1.37 -12.99 1.20
C PRO A 129 2.57 -13.17 2.14
N TYR A 130 3.71 -13.62 1.60
CA TYR A 130 4.88 -14.07 2.36
C TYR A 130 5.94 -12.98 2.60
N GLY A 131 6.05 -12.06 1.66
CA GLY A 131 6.98 -10.94 1.73
C GLY A 131 6.91 -10.15 0.43
N GLY A 132 7.22 -8.87 0.49
CA GLY A 132 7.11 -8.01 -0.69
C GLY A 132 7.40 -6.55 -0.38
N VAL A 133 7.46 -5.77 -1.45
CA VAL A 133 7.48 -4.31 -1.40
C VAL A 133 6.20 -3.77 -2.04
N GLU A 134 5.48 -2.92 -1.32
CA GLU A 134 4.34 -2.15 -1.81
C GLU A 134 4.77 -0.70 -2.07
N ILE A 135 4.59 -0.23 -3.31
CA ILE A 135 4.96 1.11 -3.75
C ILE A 135 3.69 1.89 -4.10
N LYS A 136 3.44 3.01 -3.41
CA LYS A 136 2.21 3.81 -3.56
C LYS A 136 2.40 5.01 -4.50
N ALA A 137 2.63 4.73 -5.78
CA ALA A 137 2.91 5.75 -6.78
C ALA A 137 1.67 6.57 -7.21
N HIS A 138 0.45 6.07 -6.97
CA HIS A 138 -0.81 6.64 -7.46
C HIS A 138 -1.12 8.07 -6.99
N LYS A 139 -1.98 8.77 -7.74
CA LYS A 139 -2.55 10.06 -7.29
C LYS A 139 -3.43 9.89 -6.06
N ASP A 140 -4.30 8.87 -6.06
CA ASP A 140 -5.14 8.55 -4.91
C ASP A 140 -4.39 7.68 -3.91
N GLN A 141 -4.00 8.28 -2.81
CA GLN A 141 -3.20 7.64 -1.77
C GLN A 141 -3.98 6.64 -0.91
N ARG A 142 -5.31 6.56 -1.09
CA ARG A 142 -6.17 5.54 -0.49
C ARG A 142 -6.02 4.16 -1.14
N LEU A 143 -5.60 4.10 -2.41
CA LEU A 143 -5.43 2.84 -3.14
C LEU A 143 -4.31 2.01 -2.54
N THR A 144 -4.47 0.69 -2.47
CA THR A 144 -3.35 -0.22 -2.24
C THR A 144 -2.28 0.03 -3.30
N GLY A 145 -1.00 0.06 -2.92
CA GLY A 145 0.08 0.23 -3.88
C GLY A 145 0.32 -1.00 -4.74
N TYR A 146 1.23 -0.87 -5.70
CA TYR A 146 1.73 -1.99 -6.50
C TYR A 146 2.63 -2.85 -5.63
N ARG A 147 2.40 -4.16 -5.63
CA ARG A 147 3.19 -5.12 -4.85
C ARG A 147 4.11 -5.91 -5.76
N PHE A 148 5.37 -5.99 -5.38
CA PHE A 148 6.38 -6.80 -6.04
C PHE A 148 7.03 -7.74 -5.02
N CYS A 149 7.16 -9.01 -5.40
CA CYS A 149 7.72 -10.04 -4.54
C CYS A 149 8.44 -11.15 -5.31
N ALA A 150 8.79 -10.90 -6.57
CA ALA A 150 9.39 -11.89 -7.44
C ALA A 150 10.59 -11.31 -8.21
N PRO A 151 11.64 -12.09 -8.51
CA PRO A 151 12.79 -11.64 -9.29
C PRO A 151 12.41 -11.09 -10.67
N GLU A 152 11.33 -11.61 -11.26
CA GLU A 152 10.80 -11.21 -12.57
C GLU A 152 10.24 -9.78 -12.56
N ASN A 153 10.08 -9.17 -11.38
CA ASN A 153 9.71 -7.77 -11.26
C ASN A 153 10.89 -6.81 -11.42
N ALA A 154 12.13 -7.31 -11.54
CA ALA A 154 13.29 -6.48 -11.80
C ALA A 154 13.12 -5.68 -13.11
N GLY A 155 13.51 -4.41 -13.08
CA GLY A 155 13.36 -3.48 -14.19
C GLY A 155 12.03 -2.71 -14.20
N LYS A 156 11.07 -3.03 -13.33
CA LYS A 156 9.83 -2.26 -13.20
C LYS A 156 10.11 -0.86 -12.67
N THR A 157 9.64 0.15 -13.41
CA THR A 157 9.79 1.57 -13.06
C THR A 157 8.42 2.19 -12.78
N LEU A 158 8.32 2.96 -11.71
CA LEU A 158 7.12 3.68 -11.31
C LEU A 158 7.46 5.16 -11.07
N ILE A 159 6.55 6.04 -11.49
CA ILE A 159 6.67 7.48 -11.26
C ILE A 159 5.56 7.91 -10.32
N SER A 160 5.93 8.57 -9.22
CA SER A 160 4.95 9.07 -8.25
C SER A 160 4.13 10.23 -8.82
N HIS A 161 2.89 10.35 -8.35
CA HIS A 161 2.05 11.51 -8.68
C HIS A 161 2.28 12.74 -7.78
N SER A 162 3.03 12.57 -6.69
CA SER A 162 3.37 13.63 -5.73
C SER A 162 4.88 13.65 -5.48
N ASN A 163 5.38 14.66 -4.78
CA ASN A 163 6.78 14.73 -4.38
C ASN A 163 7.13 13.79 -3.20
N VAL A 164 6.26 12.82 -2.91
CA VAL A 164 6.39 11.84 -1.85
C VAL A 164 5.99 10.48 -2.38
N LEU A 165 6.78 9.47 -2.08
CA LEU A 165 6.51 8.09 -2.44
C LEU A 165 6.60 7.19 -1.21
N PRO A 166 5.45 6.75 -0.66
CA PRO A 166 5.43 5.72 0.37
C PRO A 166 5.87 4.37 -0.22
N VAL A 167 6.82 3.73 0.47
CA VAL A 167 7.35 2.40 0.18
C VAL A 167 7.20 1.55 1.43
N ILE A 168 6.46 0.45 1.33
CA ILE A 168 6.14 -0.44 2.44
C ILE A 168 6.78 -1.78 2.15
N THR A 169 7.82 -2.16 2.89
CA THR A 169 8.35 -3.52 2.83
C THR A 169 7.76 -4.33 3.97
N TYR A 170 7.39 -5.56 3.69
CA TYR A 170 6.88 -6.47 4.70
C TYR A 170 7.45 -7.86 4.47
N ASN A 171 7.60 -8.59 5.56
CA ASN A 171 8.17 -9.92 5.55
C ASN A 171 7.53 -10.77 6.63
N ARG A 172 7.08 -11.98 6.24
CA ARG A 172 6.41 -12.95 7.09
C ARG A 172 7.11 -14.31 7.13
N VAL A 173 8.02 -14.59 6.20
CA VAL A 173 8.75 -15.87 6.13
C VAL A 173 10.20 -15.65 5.68
N ASN A 174 11.13 -16.33 6.34
CA ASN A 174 12.56 -16.24 6.08
C ASN A 174 13.07 -14.79 6.02
N LYS A 175 14.28 -14.55 5.54
CA LYS A 175 14.78 -13.19 5.28
C LYS A 175 14.62 -12.89 3.80
N THR A 176 13.95 -11.78 3.47
CA THR A 176 13.81 -11.28 2.11
C THR A 176 14.59 -9.97 1.95
N ILE A 177 15.15 -9.75 0.76
CA ILE A 177 15.87 -8.53 0.39
C ILE A 177 15.24 -7.99 -0.89
N THR A 178 15.03 -6.68 -0.92
CA THR A 178 14.63 -5.94 -2.12
C THR A 178 15.57 -4.76 -2.30
N THR A 179 15.97 -4.51 -3.54
CA THR A 179 16.82 -3.36 -3.89
C THR A 179 16.00 -2.45 -4.78
N LEU A 180 15.92 -1.18 -4.38
CA LEU A 180 15.25 -0.12 -5.13
C LEU A 180 16.27 0.96 -5.50
N GLU A 181 16.20 1.42 -6.73
CA GLU A 181 16.90 2.61 -7.20
C GLU A 181 15.86 3.74 -7.33
N TYR A 182 16.22 4.98 -7.00
CA TYR A 182 15.29 6.11 -7.10
C TYR A 182 15.97 7.41 -7.55
N HIS A 183 15.19 8.25 -8.22
CA HIS A 183 15.55 9.61 -8.63
C HIS A 183 14.46 10.58 -8.16
N SER A 184 14.86 11.70 -7.53
CA SER A 184 13.98 12.66 -6.83
C SER A 184 14.13 14.08 -7.35
#